data_AF-A0A850JI89-F1
#
_entry.id   AF-A0A850JI89-F1
#
_cell.length_a   1.000
_cell.length_b   1.000
_cell.length_c   1.000
_cell.angle_alpha   90.00
_cell.angle_beta   90.00
_cell.angle_gamma   90.00
#
_symmetry.space_group_name_H-M   'P 1'
#
loop_
_entity.id
_entity.type
_entity.pdbx_description
1 polymer ?
#
loop_
_entity_poly.entity_id
_entity_poly.type
_entity_poly.pdbx_seq_one_letter_code
_entity_poly.pdbx_strand_id
1 'polypeptide(L)'
;MKISRKKALILGSAALLVLVVAGGAAYLALSGGKELKYKTQAALRKALPVTAAAELHQRGVTLAAPLKCEDLTGWTKERLRVSCSGKTSDKKPVEVLGSGDKKTAKTYYTILVDGRPVVENASCLGADCHSQEAGGRG
;
A
#
# COMPACT_ATOMS: atom_id res chain seq x y z
N MET A 1 2.49 26.26 -68.53
CA MET A 1 3.75 25.64 -68.02
C MET A 1 3.85 24.21 -68.52
N LYS A 2 4.93 23.88 -69.23
CA LYS A 2 5.15 22.57 -69.86
C LYS A 2 5.42 21.51 -68.79
N ILE A 3 4.56 20.50 -68.72
CA ILE A 3 4.80 19.26 -67.98
C ILE A 3 5.74 18.42 -68.84
N SER A 4 6.99 18.26 -68.40
CA SER A 4 7.93 17.34 -69.03
C SER A 4 8.29 16.24 -68.04
N ARG A 5 7.63 15.09 -68.22
CA ARG A 5 7.91 13.82 -67.55
C ARG A 5 9.21 13.26 -68.09
N LYS A 6 10.23 13.08 -67.24
CA LYS A 6 11.23 12.02 -67.42
C LYS A 6 11.56 11.43 -66.06
N LYS A 7 11.24 10.13 -65.94
CA LYS A 7 12.03 9.03 -65.36
C LYS A 7 12.87 9.37 -64.13
N ALA A 8 12.92 8.58 -63.08
CA ALA A 8 12.36 7.30 -62.70
C ALA A 8 13.04 7.02 -61.36
N LEU A 9 12.56 5.99 -60.66
CA LEU A 9 13.31 5.27 -59.65
C LEU A 9 13.50 6.01 -58.33
N ILE A 10 12.52 5.76 -57.46
CA ILE A 10 12.73 5.23 -56.12
C ILE A 10 14.14 4.61 -55.99
N LEU A 11 15.05 5.36 -55.40
CA LEU A 11 16.32 4.85 -54.89
C LEU A 11 16.67 5.66 -53.65
N GLY A 12 16.60 4.98 -52.51
CA GLY A 12 17.33 5.28 -51.29
C GLY A 12 17.20 6.71 -50.76
N SER A 13 16.18 6.97 -49.95
CA SER A 13 16.24 8.03 -48.95
C SER A 13 17.23 7.64 -47.84
N ALA A 14 18.51 7.66 -48.18
CA ALA A 14 19.60 7.82 -47.22
C ALA A 14 19.93 9.31 -47.17
N ALA A 15 19.16 10.04 -46.36
CA ALA A 15 19.56 11.35 -45.85
C ALA A 15 19.21 11.36 -44.36
N LEU A 16 20.18 10.86 -43.59
CA LEU A 16 20.40 11.17 -42.18
C LEU A 16 20.20 12.67 -41.93
N LEU A 17 19.65 12.98 -40.75
CA LEU A 17 19.74 14.22 -39.92
C LEU A 17 18.39 14.32 -39.15
N VAL A 18 18.24 14.26 -37.82
CA VAL A 18 19.10 14.68 -36.69
C VAL A 18 18.62 14.02 -35.38
N LEU A 19 19.57 13.47 -34.60
CA LEU A 19 19.64 13.28 -33.13
C LEU A 19 18.35 13.04 -32.30
N VAL A 20 18.06 11.77 -31.96
CA VAL A 20 17.43 11.40 -30.67
C VAL A 20 18.07 10.12 -30.13
N VAL A 21 19.33 10.21 -29.67
CA VAL A 21 19.88 9.23 -28.72
C VAL A 21 20.79 9.96 -27.73
N ALA A 22 20.19 10.36 -26.62
CA ALA A 22 20.88 10.46 -25.33
C ALA A 22 19.83 10.19 -24.25
N GLY A 23 19.66 8.90 -23.96
CA GLY A 23 19.07 8.29 -22.75
C GLY A 23 17.89 9.01 -22.08
N GLY A 24 16.69 8.45 -22.23
CA GLY A 24 15.58 8.84 -21.35
C GLY A 24 14.23 8.21 -21.65
N ALA A 25 14.04 7.53 -22.78
CA ALA A 25 12.80 6.80 -23.04
C ALA A 25 12.90 5.36 -22.51
N ALA A 26 13.07 5.17 -21.18
CA ALA A 26 12.88 3.89 -20.48
C ALA A 26 13.05 3.98 -18.94
N TYR A 27 12.47 4.97 -18.24
CA TYR A 27 12.49 4.96 -16.77
C TYR A 27 11.17 5.33 -16.09
N LEU A 28 10.04 5.08 -16.75
CA LEU A 28 8.72 5.13 -16.07
C LEU A 28 8.04 3.76 -15.99
N ALA A 29 8.81 2.69 -16.17
CA ALA A 29 8.43 1.34 -15.82
C ALA A 29 9.56 0.77 -14.96
N LEU A 30 9.23 0.25 -13.77
CA LEU A 30 10.11 -0.39 -12.76
C LEU A 30 10.46 0.40 -11.49
N SER A 31 9.62 1.34 -11.06
CA SER A 31 9.52 1.67 -9.63
C SER A 31 8.08 1.58 -9.16
N GLY A 32 7.47 0.41 -9.37
CA GLY A 32 6.36 -0.09 -8.53
C GLY A 32 6.87 -0.40 -7.12
N GLY A 33 7.63 0.51 -6.53
CA GLY A 33 8.07 0.44 -5.15
C GLY A 33 6.81 0.49 -4.32
N LYS A 34 6.37 -0.66 -3.81
CA LYS A 34 5.33 -0.72 -2.79
C LYS A 34 5.75 0.32 -1.75
N GLU A 35 4.97 1.37 -1.58
CA GLU A 35 5.22 2.35 -0.52
C GLU A 35 4.37 1.92 0.67
N LEU A 36 4.81 2.20 1.90
CA LEU A 36 3.94 1.97 3.05
C LEU A 36 2.66 2.75 2.89
N LYS A 37 1.53 2.09 3.14
CA LYS A 37 0.21 2.73 3.22
C LYS A 37 0.23 3.93 4.18
N TYR A 38 0.89 3.76 5.32
CA TYR A 38 1.09 4.84 6.28
C TYR A 38 2.55 5.26 6.31
N LYS A 39 2.80 6.52 5.91
CA LYS A 39 4.17 7.06 5.79
C LYS A 39 4.76 7.55 7.11
N THR A 40 3.92 7.77 8.12
CA THR A 40 4.29 8.36 9.41
C THR A 40 3.65 7.63 10.58
N GLN A 41 4.30 7.72 11.74
CA GLN A 41 3.80 7.17 13.01
C GLN A 41 2.42 7.74 13.37
N ALA A 42 2.25 9.07 13.23
CA ALA A 42 0.99 9.74 13.49
C ALA A 42 -0.15 9.29 12.55
N ALA A 43 0.16 9.05 11.27
CA ALA A 43 -0.82 8.55 10.32
C ALA A 43 -1.29 7.13 10.68
N LEU A 44 -0.34 6.24 11.02
CA LEU A 44 -0.67 4.90 11.49
C LEU A 44 -1.53 4.95 12.76
N ARG A 45 -1.12 5.74 13.77
CA ARG A 45 -1.84 5.87 15.05
C ARG A 45 -3.25 6.42 14.88
N LYS A 46 -3.45 7.37 13.96
CA LYS A 46 -4.78 7.95 13.69
C LYS A 46 -5.70 6.97 12.96
N ALA A 47 -5.17 6.19 12.02
CA ALA A 47 -5.98 5.32 11.16
C ALA A 47 -6.31 3.96 11.79
N LEU A 48 -5.36 3.39 12.54
CA LEU A 48 -5.47 2.03 13.10
C LEU A 48 -6.74 1.76 13.93
N PRO A 49 -7.23 2.64 14.83
CA PRO A 49 -8.40 2.32 15.65
C PRO A 49 -9.66 2.14 14.80
N VAL A 50 -9.81 2.93 13.74
CA VAL A 50 -10.98 2.87 12.85
C VAL A 50 -10.90 1.65 11.94
N THR A 51 -9.73 1.37 11.34
CA THR A 51 -9.57 0.21 10.47
C THR A 51 -9.70 -1.11 11.22
N ALA A 52 -9.17 -1.19 12.44
CA ALA A 52 -9.31 -2.39 13.27
C ALA A 52 -10.73 -2.57 13.80
N ALA A 53 -11.44 -1.49 14.13
CA ALA A 53 -12.86 -1.57 14.49
C ALA A 53 -13.70 -2.09 13.32
N ALA A 54 -13.42 -1.66 12.09
CA ALA A 54 -14.10 -2.16 10.90
C ALA A 54 -13.84 -3.66 10.66
N GLU A 55 -12.58 -4.10 10.78
CA GLU A 55 -12.23 -5.53 10.68
C GLU A 55 -12.94 -6.37 11.75
N LEU A 56 -12.92 -5.92 13.01
CA LEU A 56 -13.60 -6.60 14.12
C LEU A 56 -15.10 -6.71 13.88
N HIS A 57 -15.73 -5.62 13.40
CA HIS A 57 -17.15 -5.62 13.07
C HIS A 57 -17.49 -6.62 11.97
N GLN A 58 -16.69 -6.69 10.90
CA GLN A 58 -16.85 -7.68 9.82
C GLN A 58 -16.72 -9.12 10.33
N ARG A 59 -15.93 -9.35 11.39
CA ARG A 59 -15.77 -10.64 12.07
C ARG A 59 -16.82 -10.90 13.16
N GLY A 60 -17.84 -10.05 13.29
CA GLY A 60 -18.91 -10.20 14.29
C GLY A 60 -18.50 -9.80 15.71
N VAL A 61 -17.35 -9.14 15.89
CA VAL A 61 -16.90 -8.64 17.19
C VAL A 61 -17.31 -7.18 17.35
N THR A 62 -18.18 -6.90 18.31
CA THR A 62 -18.63 -5.54 18.61
C THR A 62 -17.80 -4.93 19.74
N LEU A 63 -17.27 -3.73 19.52
CA LEU A 63 -16.54 -2.97 20.54
C LEU A 63 -17.50 -2.21 21.46
N ALA A 64 -17.19 -2.15 22.75
CA ALA A 64 -17.95 -1.36 23.72
C ALA A 64 -17.72 0.15 23.58
N ALA A 65 -16.55 0.53 23.07
CA ALA A 65 -16.14 1.91 22.83
C ALA A 65 -15.04 1.94 21.76
N PRO A 66 -14.73 3.10 21.16
CA PRO A 66 -13.58 3.25 20.27
C PRO A 66 -12.26 2.80 20.92
N LEU A 67 -11.39 2.18 20.13
CA LEU A 67 -10.06 1.77 20.58
C LEU A 67 -9.20 2.99 20.91
N LYS A 68 -8.37 2.88 21.95
CA LYS A 68 -7.38 3.89 22.34
C LYS A 68 -6.02 3.46 21.82
N CYS A 69 -5.32 4.32 21.11
CA CYS A 69 -4.04 3.98 20.48
C CYS A 69 -2.88 4.82 21.00
N GLU A 70 -1.72 4.16 21.11
CA GLU A 70 -0.47 4.74 21.55
C GLU A 70 0.70 4.21 20.72
N ASP A 71 1.80 4.97 20.75
CA ASP A 71 3.02 4.58 20.05
C ASP A 71 3.78 3.55 20.89
N LEU A 72 4.19 2.43 20.26
CA LEU A 72 4.92 1.37 20.95
C LEU A 72 6.41 1.66 21.00
N THR A 73 7.07 1.28 22.09
CA THR A 73 8.53 1.43 22.23
C THR A 73 9.30 0.82 21.05
N GLY A 74 10.38 1.51 20.65
CA GLY A 74 11.19 1.13 19.49
C GLY A 74 10.61 1.58 18.14
N TRP A 75 9.59 2.44 18.10
CA TRP A 75 9.21 3.15 16.88
C TRP A 75 10.32 4.14 16.47
N THR A 76 10.56 4.26 15.16
CA THR A 76 11.51 5.20 14.55
C THR A 76 10.89 5.84 13.31
N LYS A 77 11.65 6.71 12.62
CA LYS A 77 11.22 7.26 11.32
C LYS A 77 11.07 6.18 10.25
N GLU A 78 11.80 5.07 10.37
CA GLU A 78 11.83 3.93 9.46
C GLU A 78 10.92 2.79 9.88
N ARG A 79 10.67 2.62 11.18
CA ARG A 79 9.85 1.55 11.75
C ARG A 79 8.69 2.12 12.55
N LEU A 80 7.49 1.98 12.04
CA LEU A 80 6.27 2.41 12.68
C LEU A 80 5.74 1.30 13.57
N ARG A 81 5.29 1.63 14.78
CA ARG A 81 4.70 0.67 15.72
C ARG A 81 3.63 1.33 16.58
N VAL A 82 2.40 0.83 16.52
CA VAL A 82 1.26 1.32 17.30
C VAL A 82 0.60 0.15 17.99
N SER A 83 0.19 0.35 19.23
CA SER A 83 -0.76 -0.53 19.92
C SER A 83 -2.06 0.22 20.12
N CYS A 84 -3.18 -0.46 19.92
CA CYS A 84 -4.47 0.01 20.36
C CYS A 84 -5.12 -0.99 21.30
N SER A 85 -5.77 -0.49 22.35
CA SER A 85 -6.47 -1.31 23.32
C SER A 85 -7.93 -0.87 23.49
N GLY A 86 -8.76 -1.82 23.89
CA GLY A 86 -10.18 -1.58 24.17
C GLY A 86 -10.85 -2.81 24.77
N LYS A 87 -12.18 -2.81 24.71
CA LYS A 87 -13.01 -3.94 25.13
C LYS A 87 -14.13 -4.18 24.14
N THR A 88 -14.53 -5.43 24.00
CA THR A 88 -15.76 -5.82 23.32
C THR A 88 -16.98 -5.49 24.16
N SER A 89 -18.18 -5.52 23.57
CA SER A 89 -19.45 -5.35 24.26
C SER A 89 -19.69 -6.41 25.34
N ASP A 90 -19.14 -7.62 25.18
CA ASP A 90 -19.12 -8.70 26.18
C ASP A 90 -17.91 -8.61 27.14
N LYS A 91 -17.25 -7.45 27.21
CA LYS A 91 -16.18 -7.08 28.17
C LYS A 91 -14.86 -7.83 27.99
N LYS A 92 -14.65 -8.54 26.88
CA LYS A 92 -13.37 -9.17 26.56
C LYS A 92 -12.34 -8.10 26.18
N PRO A 93 -11.09 -8.22 26.64
CA PRO A 93 -10.04 -7.28 26.24
C PRO A 93 -9.75 -7.43 24.74
N VAL A 94 -9.45 -6.30 24.10
CA VAL A 94 -9.02 -6.24 22.71
C VAL A 94 -7.67 -5.55 22.65
N GLU A 95 -6.73 -6.15 21.92
CA GLU A 95 -5.43 -5.57 21.61
C GLU A 95 -5.21 -5.60 20.09
N VAL A 96 -4.73 -4.50 19.54
CA VAL A 96 -4.44 -4.35 18.12
C VAL A 96 -3.02 -3.85 17.98
N LEU A 97 -2.20 -4.58 17.25
CA LEU A 97 -0.84 -4.23 16.95
C LEU A 97 -0.74 -3.88 15.47
N GLY A 98 -0.26 -2.68 15.17
CA GLY A 98 0.07 -2.25 13.82
C GLY A 98 1.54 -1.94 13.72
N SER A 99 2.21 -2.46 12.70
CA SER A 99 3.61 -2.15 12.43
C SER A 99 3.87 -1.92 10.95
N GLY A 100 4.85 -1.08 10.63
CA GLY A 100 5.27 -0.81 9.26
C GLY A 100 6.76 -0.57 9.18
N ASP A 101 7.41 -1.11 8.15
CA ASP A 101 8.85 -0.91 7.90
C ASP A 101 9.05 -0.23 6.54
N LYS A 102 9.60 0.99 6.55
CA LYS A 102 9.76 1.81 5.34
C LYS A 102 10.83 1.28 4.39
N LYS A 103 11.81 0.52 4.88
CA LYS A 103 12.87 -0.04 4.04
C LYS A 103 12.33 -1.17 3.18
N THR A 104 11.46 -1.99 3.75
CA THR A 104 10.85 -3.14 3.07
C THR A 104 9.47 -2.84 2.51
N ALA A 105 8.90 -1.70 2.89
CA ALA A 105 7.51 -1.30 2.64
C ALA A 105 6.48 -2.36 3.03
N LYS A 106 6.78 -3.12 4.09
CA LYS A 106 5.87 -4.12 4.65
C LYS A 106 5.12 -3.53 5.83
N THR A 107 3.85 -3.87 5.91
CA THR A 107 2.97 -3.52 7.03
C THR A 107 2.36 -4.80 7.56
N TYR A 108 2.20 -4.88 8.88
CA TYR A 108 1.65 -6.04 9.55
C TYR A 108 0.69 -5.62 10.64
N TYR A 109 -0.41 -6.35 10.72
CA TYR A 109 -1.47 -6.14 11.69
C TYR A 109 -1.81 -7.43 12.41
N THR A 110 -1.93 -7.34 13.72
CA THR A 110 -2.42 -8.44 14.58
C THR A 110 -3.52 -7.89 15.46
N ILE A 111 -4.63 -8.61 15.58
CA ILE A 111 -5.74 -8.28 16.47
C ILE A 111 -5.97 -9.47 17.39
N LEU A 112 -5.94 -9.22 18.69
CA LEU A 112 -6.22 -10.17 19.74
C LEU A 112 -7.55 -9.82 20.39
N VAL A 113 -8.40 -10.82 20.61
CA VAL A 113 -9.60 -10.71 21.43
C VAL A 113 -9.48 -11.76 22.52
N ASP A 114 -9.52 -11.33 23.78
CA ASP A 114 -9.32 -12.21 24.95
C ASP A 114 -7.98 -12.98 24.89
N GLY A 115 -6.93 -12.30 24.40
CA GLY A 115 -5.60 -12.89 24.20
C GLY A 115 -5.49 -13.87 23.03
N ARG A 116 -6.57 -14.12 22.27
CA ARG A 116 -6.57 -15.02 21.11
C ARG A 116 -6.52 -14.23 19.80
N PRO A 117 -5.64 -14.60 18.84
CA PRO A 117 -5.57 -13.91 17.57
C PRO A 117 -6.84 -14.15 16.74
N VAL A 118 -7.51 -13.07 16.36
CA VAL A 118 -8.59 -13.09 15.35
C VAL A 118 -8.09 -12.62 13.98
N VAL A 119 -6.99 -11.86 13.98
CA VAL A 119 -6.17 -11.51 12.82
C VAL A 119 -4.73 -11.64 13.25
N GLU A 120 -3.89 -12.29 12.45
CA GLU A 120 -2.49 -12.49 12.77
C GLU A 120 -1.60 -12.15 11.59
N ASN A 121 -0.66 -11.23 11.81
CA ASN A 121 0.38 -10.84 10.86
C ASN A 121 -0.16 -10.51 9.44
N ALA A 122 -1.36 -9.93 9.35
CA ALA A 122 -2.00 -9.60 8.09
C ALA A 122 -1.35 -8.36 7.46
N SER A 123 -1.23 -8.33 6.14
CA SER A 123 -0.65 -7.19 5.40
C SER A 123 -1.63 -6.04 5.17
N CYS A 124 -2.89 -6.20 5.56
CA CYS A 124 -3.99 -5.27 5.38
C CYS A 124 -5.05 -5.50 6.47
N LEU A 125 -6.02 -4.59 6.56
CA LEU A 125 -7.22 -4.71 7.42
C LEU A 125 -8.44 -4.14 6.68
N GLY A 126 -9.62 -4.67 6.98
CA GLY A 126 -10.91 -4.21 6.52
C GLY A 126 -11.07 -4.29 5.00
N ALA A 127 -11.79 -3.31 4.45
CA ALA A 127 -12.08 -3.22 3.02
C ALA A 127 -10.83 -3.24 2.13
N ASP A 128 -9.68 -2.78 2.63
CA ASP A 128 -8.42 -2.76 1.87
C ASP A 128 -7.87 -4.16 1.57
N CYS A 129 -8.24 -5.18 2.35
CA CYS A 129 -7.85 -6.57 2.07
C CYS A 129 -8.59 -7.14 0.87
N HIS A 130 -9.89 -6.88 0.76
CA HIS A 130 -10.72 -7.45 -0.30
C HIS A 130 -10.32 -6.96 -1.70
N SER A 131 -9.78 -5.74 -1.81
CA SER A 131 -9.26 -5.19 -3.07
C SER A 131 -7.92 -5.80 -3.52
N GLN A 132 -7.11 -6.34 -2.61
CA GLN A 132 -5.84 -6.99 -2.98
C GLN A 132 -6.06 -8.42 -3.50
N GLU A 133 -7.08 -9.12 -3.03
CA GLU A 133 -7.44 -10.46 -3.51
C GLU A 133 -8.00 -10.43 -4.94
N ALA A 134 -8.67 -9.34 -5.33
CA ALA A 134 -9.21 -9.16 -6.68
C ALA A 134 -8.15 -8.76 -7.74
N GLY A 135 -6.96 -8.33 -7.33
CA GLY A 135 -5.86 -7.92 -8.23
C GLY A 135 -4.73 -8.94 -8.39
N GLY A 136 -4.84 -10.11 -7.75
CA GLY A 136 -3.80 -11.16 -7.71
C GLY A 136 -4.01 -12.35 -8.65
N ARG A 137 -5.04 -12.35 -9.48
CA ARG A 137 -5.20 -13.28 -10.63
C ARG A 137 -5.22 -12.47 -11.92
N GLY A 138 -4.05 -12.36 -12.55
CA GLY A 138 -3.86 -11.87 -13.91
C GLY A 138 -2.55 -12.41 -14.43
#